data_AF-A0A5B8B0G6-F1
#
_entry.id   AF-A0A5B8B0G6-F1
#
_cell.length_a   1.000
_cell.length_b   1.000
_cell.length_c   1.000
_cell.angle_alpha   90.00
_cell.angle_beta   90.00
_cell.angle_gamma   90.00
#
_symmetry.space_group_name_H-M   'P 1'
#
loop_
_entity.id
_entity.type
_entity.pdbx_description
1 polymer ?
#
loop_
_entity_poly.entity_id
_entity_poly.type
_entity_poly.pdbx_seq_one_letter_code
_entity_poly.pdbx_strand_id
1 'polypeptide(L)'
;MRLAAEPLCRMCGAEGRITPATVVDHIVRHNGSEALFFDYENTQSLCDAAPWRCHSSRKQSIERRGFDTTIGVDGWPLDARHPGLSGGGGSAFRVDRA
;
A
#
# COMPACT_ATOMS: atom_id res chain seq x y z
N MET A 1 -18.90 7.33 7.92
CA MET A 1 -17.55 7.55 8.50
C MET A 1 -16.62 6.44 8.04
N ARG A 2 -15.47 6.76 7.43
CA ARG A 2 -14.55 5.79 6.78
C ARG A 2 -14.14 4.62 7.70
N LEU A 3 -13.70 4.89 8.93
CA LEU A 3 -13.31 3.85 9.89
C LEU A 3 -14.45 2.91 10.31
N ALA A 4 -15.71 3.37 10.27
CA ALA A 4 -16.85 2.51 10.59
C ALA A 4 -17.22 1.60 9.41
N ALA A 5 -17.12 2.10 8.18
CA ALA A 5 -17.36 1.31 6.97
C ALA A 5 -16.20 0.36 6.63
N GLU A 6 -14.98 0.75 7.00
CA GLU A 6 -13.76 0.01 6.72
C GLU A 6 -12.91 -0.03 8.00
N PRO A 7 -13.23 -0.94 8.94
CA PRO A 7 -12.59 -1.00 10.26
C PRO A 7 -11.19 -1.62 10.24
N LEU A 8 -10.77 -2.22 9.12
CA LEU A 8 -9.48 -2.87 8.96
C LEU A 8 -8.55 -2.04 8.08
N CYS A 9 -7.25 -2.17 8.32
CA CYS A 9 -6.21 -1.55 7.52
C CYS A 9 -6.21 -2.14 6.10
N ARG A 10 -6.51 -1.32 5.09
CA ARG A 10 -6.57 -1.73 3.67
C ARG A 10 -5.26 -2.35 3.19
N MET A 11 -4.13 -1.75 3.58
CA MET A 11 -2.78 -2.21 3.21
C MET A 11 -2.41 -3.56 3.85
N CYS A 12 -2.79 -3.78 5.12
CA CYS A 12 -2.63 -5.08 5.77
C CYS A 12 -3.55 -6.14 5.15
N GLY A 13 -4.81 -5.78 4.86
CA GLY A 13 -5.79 -6.67 4.25
C GLY A 13 -5.35 -7.18 2.88
N ALA A 14 -4.73 -6.32 2.07
CA ALA A 14 -4.14 -6.70 0.79
C ALA A 14 -3.01 -7.74 0.91
N GLU A 15 -2.38 -7.85 2.08
CA GLU A 15 -1.36 -8.86 2.41
C GLU A 15 -1.92 -10.03 3.23
N GLY A 16 -3.24 -10.19 3.32
CA GLY A 16 -3.90 -11.25 4.08
C GLY A 16 -3.81 -11.09 5.60
N ARG A 17 -3.48 -9.90 6.10
CA ARG A 17 -3.37 -9.62 7.53
C ARG A 17 -4.62 -8.93 8.05
N ILE A 18 -5.12 -9.38 9.20
CA ILE A 18 -6.21 -8.71 9.92
C ILE A 18 -5.58 -7.73 10.91
N THR A 19 -5.72 -6.43 10.66
CA THR A 19 -5.20 -5.39 11.56
C THR A 19 -6.22 -4.26 11.65
N PRO A 20 -6.63 -3.85 12.86
CA PRO A 20 -7.54 -2.71 13.02
C PRO A 20 -6.95 -1.44 12.40
N ALA A 21 -7.77 -0.68 11.68
CA ALA A 21 -7.42 0.66 11.28
C ALA A 21 -7.64 1.63 12.44
N THR A 22 -6.76 2.62 12.53
CA THR A 22 -6.80 3.65 13.59
C THR A 22 -6.89 5.05 13.02
N VAL A 23 -6.65 5.21 11.73
CA VAL A 23 -6.62 6.50 11.04
C VAL A 23 -7.19 6.40 9.63
N VAL A 24 -7.69 7.53 9.13
CA VAL A 24 -8.11 7.71 7.73
C VAL A 24 -6.99 8.42 6.99
N ASP A 25 -6.59 7.85 5.85
CA ASP A 25 -5.51 8.34 5.00
C ASP A 25 -6.05 8.68 3.61
N HIS A 26 -5.44 9.67 2.93
CA HIS A 26 -5.75 9.96 1.53
C HIS A 26 -4.93 9.04 0.61
N ILE A 27 -5.60 8.32 -0.29
CA ILE A 27 -4.98 7.39 -1.25
C ILE A 27 -4.00 8.16 -2.13
N VAL A 28 -4.48 9.25 -2.75
CA VAL A 28 -3.70 10.25 -3.47
C VAL A 28 -3.53 11.46 -2.56
N ARG A 29 -2.28 11.90 -2.36
CA ARG A 29 -1.98 13.12 -1.59
C ARG A 29 -2.73 14.30 -2.20
N HIS A 30 -3.50 15.01 -1.39
CA HIS A 30 -4.28 16.14 -1.86
C HIS A 30 -3.39 17.31 -2.32
N ASN A 31 -2.18 17.51 -1.75
CA ASN A 31 -1.21 18.54 -2.14
C ASN A 31 -1.82 19.95 -2.30
N GLY A 32 -2.76 20.30 -1.42
CA GLY A 32 -3.49 21.58 -1.46
C GLY A 32 -4.72 21.61 -2.37
N SER A 33 -5.01 20.54 -3.12
CA SER A 33 -6.27 20.39 -3.85
C SER A 33 -7.42 20.09 -2.89
N GLU A 34 -8.39 21.00 -2.80
CA GLU A 34 -9.61 20.79 -2.01
C GLU A 34 -10.46 19.64 -2.56
N ALA A 35 -10.51 19.48 -3.88
CA ALA A 35 -11.25 18.39 -4.51
C ALA A 35 -10.76 17.02 -4.02
N LEU A 36 -9.44 16.81 -3.98
CA LEU A 36 -8.84 15.58 -3.44
C LEU A 36 -8.95 15.48 -1.92
N PHE A 37 -8.99 16.61 -1.21
CA PHE A 37 -9.09 16.64 0.25
C PHE A 37 -10.47 16.16 0.73
N PHE A 38 -11.54 16.60 0.05
CA PHE A 38 -12.93 16.27 0.40
C PHE A 38 -13.48 15.03 -0.32
N ASP A 39 -12.76 14.50 -1.32
CA ASP A 39 -13.17 13.28 -2.00
C ASP A 39 -13.12 12.07 -1.05
N TYR A 40 -14.30 11.56 -0.70
CA TYR A 40 -14.43 10.39 0.15
C TYR A 40 -13.83 9.14 -0.49
N GLU A 41 -13.91 8.99 -1.81
CA GLU A 41 -13.35 7.85 -2.54
C GLU A 41 -11.82 7.88 -2.56
N ASN A 42 -11.24 9.08 -2.42
CA ASN A 42 -9.81 9.25 -2.19
C ASN A 42 -9.36 8.92 -0.76
N THR A 43 -10.20 8.30 0.08
CA THR A 43 -9.80 7.90 1.45
C THR A 43 -9.72 6.39 1.65
N GLN A 44 -8.83 5.97 2.55
CA GLN A 44 -8.66 4.58 2.96
C GLN A 44 -8.39 4.49 4.47
N SER A 45 -8.76 3.37 5.07
CA SER A 45 -8.47 3.08 6.48
C SER A 45 -7.10 2.40 6.62
N LEU A 46 -6.22 2.94 7.47
CA LEU A 46 -4.89 2.37 7.73
C LEU A 46 -4.62 2.20 9.23
N CYS A 47 -3.72 1.27 9.56
CA CYS A 47 -3.17 1.14 10.90
C CYS A 47 -1.98 2.10 11.08
N ASP A 48 -1.84 2.62 12.30
CA ASP A 48 -0.65 3.38 12.70
C ASP A 48 0.12 2.71 13.85
N ALA A 49 -0.30 1.51 14.24
CA ALA A 49 0.33 0.72 15.29
C ALA A 49 1.42 -0.22 14.75
N ALA A 50 2.37 -0.57 15.62
CA ALA A 50 3.36 -1.62 15.36
C ALA A 50 2.68 -3.00 15.21
N PRO A 51 3.28 -3.96 14.47
CA PRO A 51 4.56 -3.85 13.77
C PRO A 51 4.46 -3.18 12.38
N TRP A 52 3.26 -3.06 11.82
CA TRP A 52 3.08 -2.70 10.40
C TRP A 52 3.16 -1.20 10.11
N ARG A 53 2.63 -0.34 11.00
CA ARG A 53 2.65 1.14 10.86
C ARG A 53 2.39 1.59 9.42
N CYS A 54 1.28 1.16 8.84
CA CYS A 54 1.00 1.40 7.42
C CYS A 54 0.86 2.89 7.10
N HIS A 55 0.22 3.68 7.96
CA HIS A 55 0.03 5.12 7.76
C HIS A 55 1.34 5.92 7.90
N SER A 56 1.96 5.93 9.08
CA SER A 56 3.15 6.76 9.34
C SER A 56 4.47 6.24 8.75
N SER A 57 4.52 5.00 8.23
CA SER A 57 5.75 4.42 7.67
C SER A 57 5.59 3.93 6.24
N ARG A 58 4.82 2.86 6.00
CA ARG A 58 4.78 2.20 4.68
C ARG A 58 4.20 3.11 3.59
N LYS A 59 3.06 3.75 3.83
CA LYS A 59 2.42 4.68 2.88
C LYS A 59 3.32 5.87 2.57
N GLN A 60 3.87 6.54 3.59
CA GLN A 60 4.81 7.65 3.39
C GLN A 60 6.06 7.22 2.61
N SER A 61 6.57 6.01 2.86
CA SER A 61 7.66 5.41 2.10
C SER A 61 7.30 5.28 0.62
N ILE A 62 6.14 4.71 0.31
CA ILE A 62 5.66 4.51 -1.07
C ILE A 62 5.47 5.86 -1.77
N GLU A 63 4.87 6.84 -1.11
CA GLU A 63 4.67 8.18 -1.68
C GLU A 63 5.98 8.88 -2.04
N ARG A 64 7.01 8.73 -1.19
CA ARG A 64 8.32 9.32 -1.42
C ARG A 64 9.12 8.61 -2.50
N ARG A 65 9.01 7.28 -2.60
CA ARG A 65 9.77 6.45 -3.56
C ARG A 65 9.08 6.31 -4.91
N GLY A 66 7.75 6.37 -4.93
CA GLY A 66 6.91 6.04 -6.08
C GLY A 66 6.62 4.55 -6.24
N PHE A 67 7.14 3.68 -5.38
CA PHE A 67 6.96 2.22 -5.43
C PHE A 67 7.02 1.59 -4.02
N ASP A 68 6.44 0.40 -3.88
CA ASP A 68 6.53 -0.43 -2.68
C ASP A 68 7.78 -1.33 -2.70
N THR A 69 8.35 -1.57 -1.52
CA THR A 69 9.55 -2.39 -1.31
C THR A 69 9.22 -3.77 -0.76
N THR A 70 7.94 -4.16 -0.64
CA THR A 70 7.58 -5.51 -0.21
C THR A 70 8.18 -6.56 -1.16
N ILE A 71 8.88 -7.53 -0.57
CA ILE A 71 9.48 -8.67 -1.26
C ILE A 71 8.56 -9.88 -1.11
N GLY A 72 8.29 -10.55 -2.22
CA GLY A 72 7.50 -11.77 -2.29
C GLY A 72 8.20 -12.99 -1.69
N VAL A 73 7.45 -14.09 -1.57
CA VAL A 73 7.98 -15.37 -1.09
C VAL A 73 9.00 -16.00 -2.04
N ASP A 74 9.02 -15.56 -3.30
CA ASP A 74 9.99 -15.89 -4.33
C ASP A 74 11.29 -15.08 -4.22
N GLY A 75 11.38 -14.15 -3.27
CA GLY A 75 12.54 -13.30 -3.06
C GLY A 75 12.60 -12.07 -3.98
N TRP A 76 11.58 -11.83 -4.81
CA TRP A 76 11.54 -10.70 -5.73
C TRP A 76 10.57 -9.60 -5.28
N PRO A 77 10.80 -8.33 -5.65
CA PRO A 77 9.84 -7.25 -5.36
C PRO A 77 8.46 -7.53 -5.92
N LEU A 78 7.41 -7.18 -5.18
CA LEU A 78 6.02 -7.34 -5.63
C LEU A 78 5.51 -6.18 -6.48
N ASP A 79 6.03 -4.97 -6.27
CA ASP A 79 5.63 -3.80 -7.06
C ASP A 79 6.41 -3.74 -8.37
N ALA A 80 5.71 -3.80 -9.50
CA ALA A 80 6.29 -3.73 -10.83
C ALA A 80 7.10 -2.44 -11.08
N ARG A 81 6.84 -1.37 -10.32
CA ARG A 81 7.60 -0.10 -10.40
C ARG A 81 8.93 -0.14 -9.65
N HIS A 82 9.21 -1.21 -8.90
CA HIS A 82 10.45 -1.34 -8.15
C HIS A 82 11.66 -1.40 -9.12
N PRO A 83 12.73 -0.60 -8.93
CA PRO A 83 13.88 -0.55 -9.84
C PRO A 83 14.60 -1.89 -10.04
N GLY A 84 14.50 -2.79 -9.06
CA GLY A 84 14.98 -4.17 -9.17
C GLY A 84 14.29 -5.01 -10.26
N LEU A 85 13.14 -4.57 -10.77
CA LEU A 85 12.40 -5.20 -11.87
C LEU A 85 12.57 -4.47 -13.22
N SER A 86 13.05 -3.21 -13.22
CA SER A 86 13.18 -2.39 -14.44
C SER A 86 14.35 -2.76 -15.34
N GLY A 87 15.02 -3.89 -15.09
CA GLY A 87 16.12 -4.45 -15.90
C GLY A 87 15.71 -5.57 -16.86
N GLY A 88 14.41 -5.86 -16.99
CA GLY A 88 13.89 -6.91 -17.87
C GLY A 88 13.60 -8.22 -17.14
N GLY A 89 12.33 -8.39 -16.75
CA GLY A 89 11.72 -9.70 -16.48
C GLY A 89 11.48 -10.03 -15.00
N GLY A 90 10.20 -9.96 -14.61
CA GLY A 90 9.66 -10.63 -13.41
C GLY A 90 8.41 -9.92 -12.87
N SER A 91 7.21 -10.49 -12.83
CA SER A 91 6.67 -11.67 -13.48
C SER A 91 5.25 -11.36 -13.94
N ALA A 92 4.98 -11.53 -15.24
CA ALA A 92 3.73 -12.15 -15.64
C ALA A 92 4.12 -13.61 -15.84
N PHE A 93 3.66 -14.51 -14.96
CA PHE A 93 3.74 -15.96 -15.12
C PHE A 93 5.14 -16.55 -15.43
N ARG A 94 5.78 -17.18 -14.43
CA ARG A 94 6.63 -18.36 -14.71
C ARG A 94 6.27 -19.47 -13.74
N VAL A 95 5.14 -20.10 -14.00
CA VAL A 95 5.11 -21.56 -13.93
C VAL A 95 6.02 -22.04 -15.06
N ASP A 96 7.09 -22.74 -14.70
CA ASP A 96 7.58 -23.95 -15.37
C ASP A 96 8.88 -24.36 -14.69
N ARG A 97 8.71 -25.23 -13.70
CA ARG A 97 9.73 -26.16 -13.22
C ARG A 97 10.09 -27.10 -14.37
N ALA A 98 11.38 -27.22 -14.67
CA ALA A 98 11.97 -28.48 -15.15
C ALA A 98 12.60 -29.18 -13.95
#